data_AF-A0AAR5PZD5-F1
#
_entry.id   AF-A0AAR5PZD5-F1
#
_cell.length_a   1.000
_cell.length_b   1.000
_cell.length_c   1.000
_cell.angle_alpha   90.00
_cell.angle_beta   90.00
_cell.angle_gamma   90.00
#
_symmetry.space_group_name_H-M   'P 1'
#
loop_
_entity.id
_entity.type
_entity.pdbx_description
1 polymer ?
#
loop_
_entity_poly.entity_id
_entity_poly.type
_entity_poly.pdbx_seq_one_letter_code
_entity_poly.pdbx_strand_id
1 'polypeptide(L)'
;MLVLARKSKFQLWPAAIVGDATLVPGFKVYFFRSQDVMDLPRAHILMFFENLLERDVSFRLNNGWKKGVLKQFQMDDKAFIPEFCVETRKGLQHTVPFFDLFLTTKQADLVLPEVVSQTSIISW
;
A
#
# COMPACT_ATOMS: atom_id res chain seq x y z
N MET A 1 10.84 -6.01 -3.02
CA MET A 1 9.37 -6.26 -3.01
C MET A 1 8.64 -4.94 -2.79
N LEU A 2 7.66 -4.58 -3.62
CA LEU A 2 6.87 -3.35 -3.50
C LEU A 2 5.77 -3.51 -2.44
N VAL A 3 5.53 -2.48 -1.64
CA VAL A 3 4.60 -2.48 -0.51
C VAL A 3 3.98 -1.09 -0.31
N LEU A 4 2.87 -1.00 0.43
CA LEU A 4 2.53 0.26 1.08
C LEU A 4 3.02 0.24 2.53
N ALA A 5 3.75 1.27 2.96
CA ALA A 5 4.32 1.31 4.31
C ALA A 5 4.03 2.64 5.02
N ARG A 6 3.96 2.60 6.36
CA ARG A 6 3.63 3.76 7.19
C ARG A 6 4.89 4.26 7.88
N LYS A 7 5.35 5.46 7.49
CA LYS A 7 6.47 6.16 8.14
C LYS A 7 6.08 6.74 9.50
N SER A 8 4.82 7.18 9.64
CA SER A 8 4.27 7.76 10.86
C SER A 8 2.73 7.58 10.91
N LYS A 9 2.06 8.20 11.90
CA LYS A 9 0.61 8.05 12.17
C LYS A 9 -0.33 8.51 11.04
N PHE A 10 0.18 8.95 9.90
CA PHE A 10 -0.67 9.60 8.89
C PHE A 10 -1.07 8.67 7.74
N GLN A 11 -0.15 8.15 6.94
CA GLN A 11 -0.50 7.55 5.65
C GLN A 11 0.35 6.33 5.34
N LEU A 12 -0.23 5.41 4.58
CA LEU A 12 0.50 4.33 3.90
C LEU A 12 0.90 4.82 2.52
N TRP A 13 2.21 4.86 2.28
CA TRP A 13 2.81 5.35 1.05
C TRP A 13 3.49 4.23 0.27
N PRO A 14 3.58 4.34 -1.07
CA PRO A 14 4.40 3.46 -1.89
C PRO A 14 5.83 3.38 -1.38
N ALA A 15 6.29 2.15 -1.17
CA ALA A 15 7.60 1.84 -0.65
C ALA A 15 8.09 0.48 -1.16
N ALA A 16 9.35 0.15 -0.89
CA ALA A 16 9.93 -1.15 -1.18
C ALA A 16 10.65 -1.70 0.04
N ILE A 17 10.47 -3.00 0.31
CA ILE A 17 11.34 -3.72 1.25
C ILE A 17 12.68 -3.96 0.56
N VAL A 18 13.75 -3.51 1.22
CA VAL A 18 15.14 -3.59 0.77
C VAL A 18 16.01 -4.50 1.64
N GLY A 19 15.45 -5.07 2.71
CA GLY A 19 16.10 -6.04 3.57
C GLY A 19 15.36 -6.23 4.89
N ASP A 20 15.95 -6.99 5.80
CA ASP A 20 15.43 -7.17 7.15
C ASP A 20 15.77 -5.98 8.04
N ALA A 21 14.87 -5.66 8.96
CA ALA A 21 15.12 -4.64 9.97
C ALA A 21 16.12 -5.16 11.01
N THR A 22 16.96 -4.25 11.50
CA THR A 22 17.97 -4.54 12.53
C THR A 22 17.52 -4.09 13.92
N LEU A 23 16.62 -3.11 14.00
CA LEU A 23 16.21 -2.47 15.26
C LEU A 23 14.86 -2.96 15.80
N VAL A 24 14.02 -3.56 14.95
CA VAL A 24 12.67 -4.02 15.31
C VAL A 24 12.31 -5.29 14.53
N PRO A 25 11.42 -6.15 15.04
CA PRO A 25 10.87 -7.26 14.25
C PRO A 25 10.08 -6.72 13.04
N GLY A 26 10.67 -6.84 11.85
CA GLY A 26 10.08 -6.31 10.62
C GLY A 26 11.11 -6.15 9.50
N PHE A 27 10.95 -5.09 8.70
CA PHE A 27 11.72 -4.91 7.47
C PHE A 27 12.38 -3.54 7.38
N LYS A 28 13.50 -3.48 6.68
CA LYS A 28 14.10 -2.25 6.19
C LYS A 28 13.39 -1.83 4.92
N VAL A 29 12.85 -0.62 4.92
CA VAL A 29 11.92 -0.12 3.90
C VAL A 29 12.43 1.19 3.31
N TYR A 30 12.49 1.26 1.98
CA TYR A 30 12.76 2.48 1.21
C TYR A 30 11.46 3.13 0.76
N PHE A 31 11.28 4.41 1.06
CA PHE A 31 10.11 5.22 0.67
C PHE A 31 10.39 5.99 -0.61
N PHE A 32 9.67 5.67 -1.70
CA PHE A 32 9.93 6.30 -3.00
C PHE A 32 9.74 7.82 -3.00
N ARG A 33 8.71 8.31 -2.29
CA ARG A 33 8.37 9.74 -2.30
C ARG A 33 9.38 10.59 -1.53
N SER A 34 9.84 10.13 -0.36
CA SER A 34 10.75 10.90 0.49
C SER A 34 12.22 10.50 0.32
N GLN A 35 12.49 9.40 -0.38
CA GLN A 35 13.81 8.80 -0.59
C GLN A 35 14.49 8.36 0.71
N ASP A 36 13.72 8.16 1.78
CA ASP A 36 14.24 7.70 3.07
C ASP A 36 14.25 6.18 3.16
N VAL A 37 15.22 5.65 3.91
CA VAL A 37 15.27 4.25 4.34
C VAL A 37 15.06 4.17 5.85
N MET A 38 14.23 3.24 6.30
CA MET A 38 14.01 3.01 7.73
C MET A 38 13.58 1.59 8.06
N ASP A 39 13.91 1.17 9.28
CA ASP A 39 13.42 -0.07 9.86
C ASP A 39 12.00 0.13 10.38
N LEU A 40 11.06 -0.71 9.91
CA LEU A 40 9.65 -0.66 10.26
C LEU A 40 9.15 -2.01 10.79
N PRO A 41 8.30 -2.00 11.83
CA PRO A 41 7.66 -3.23 12.29
C PRO A 41 6.70 -3.77 11.21
N ARG A 42 6.54 -5.10 11.15
CA ARG A 42 5.66 -5.76 10.16
C ARG A 42 4.24 -5.17 10.12
N ALA A 43 3.70 -4.81 11.30
CA ALA A 43 2.35 -4.25 11.47
C ALA A 43 2.15 -2.88 10.78
N HIS A 44 3.22 -2.23 10.34
CA HIS A 44 3.19 -0.95 9.63
C HIS A 44 3.25 -1.11 8.11
N ILE A 45 3.28 -2.34 7.60
CA ILE A 45 3.57 -2.65 6.21
C ILE A 45 2.44 -3.50 5.64
N LEU A 46 1.82 -3.01 4.58
CA LEU A 46 0.90 -3.76 3.74
C LEU A 46 1.67 -4.39 2.58
N MET A 47 1.86 -5.71 2.66
CA MET A 47 2.67 -6.47 1.69
C MET A 47 1.88 -7.05 0.53
N PHE A 48 0.59 -7.32 0.73
CA PHE A 48 -0.26 -8.00 -0.24
C PHE A 48 -1.39 -7.05 -0.64
N PHE A 49 -1.44 -6.68 -1.91
CA PHE A 49 -2.39 -5.71 -2.45
C PHE A 49 -3.80 -6.28 -2.61
N GLU A 50 -3.94 -7.61 -2.61
CA GLU A 50 -5.19 -8.34 -2.55
C GLU A 50 -6.05 -7.90 -1.37
N ASN A 51 -5.42 -7.52 -0.25
CA ASN A 51 -6.11 -7.00 0.93
C ASN A 51 -6.80 -5.65 0.69
N LEU A 52 -6.52 -4.98 -0.42
CA LEU A 52 -7.16 -3.74 -0.82
C LEU A 52 -8.36 -3.95 -1.75
N LEU A 53 -8.57 -5.16 -2.28
CA LEU A 53 -9.72 -5.43 -3.15
C LEU A 53 -11.03 -5.09 -2.43
N GLU A 54 -11.92 -4.42 -3.14
CA GLU A 54 -13.19 -3.90 -2.65
C GLU A 54 -13.08 -2.91 -1.47
N ARG A 55 -11.90 -2.28 -1.28
CA ARG A 55 -11.69 -1.24 -0.25
C ARG A 55 -11.48 0.14 -0.83
N ASP A 56 -11.84 1.14 -0.02
CA ASP A 56 -11.55 2.54 -0.28
C ASP A 56 -10.03 2.80 -0.26
N VAL A 57 -9.50 3.26 -1.39
CA VAL A 57 -8.12 3.73 -1.57
C VAL A 57 -8.09 5.21 -1.91
N SER A 58 -6.92 5.83 -1.79
CA SER A 58 -6.68 7.20 -2.28
C SER A 58 -5.62 7.17 -3.39
N PHE A 59 -5.74 8.07 -4.35
CA PHE A 59 -4.79 8.12 -5.45
C PHE A 59 -4.63 9.53 -6.01
N ARG A 60 -3.50 9.78 -6.67
CA ARG A 60 -3.20 11.05 -7.34
C ARG A 60 -3.61 10.97 -8.81
N LEU A 61 -4.19 12.07 -9.30
CA LEU A 61 -4.33 12.38 -10.72
C LEU A 61 -3.73 13.77 -10.98
N ASN A 62 -3.59 14.15 -12.25
CA ASN A 62 -3.05 15.45 -12.69
C ASN A 62 -3.73 16.66 -12.02
N ASN A 63 -5.01 16.51 -11.61
CA ASN A 63 -5.83 17.56 -11.00
C ASN A 63 -6.01 17.40 -9.47
N GLY A 64 -5.16 16.62 -8.80
CA GLY A 64 -5.14 16.49 -7.34
C GLY A 64 -5.43 15.07 -6.86
N TRP A 65 -5.89 14.94 -5.62
CA TRP A 65 -6.11 13.65 -4.98
C TRP A 65 -7.58 13.23 -5.10
N LYS A 66 -7.80 11.96 -5.37
CA LYS A 66 -9.12 11.33 -5.44
C LYS A 66 -9.20 10.13 -4.52
N LYS A 67 -10.43 9.66 -4.32
CA LYS A 67 -10.77 8.46 -3.58
C LYS A 67 -11.67 7.58 -4.43
N GLY A 68 -11.54 6.28 -4.26
CA GLY A 68 -12.38 5.29 -4.90
C GLY A 68 -12.14 3.91 -4.33
N VAL A 69 -12.85 2.92 -4.84
CA VAL A 69 -12.76 1.53 -4.41
C VAL A 69 -11.86 0.78 -5.37
N LEU A 70 -10.86 0.05 -4.85
CA LEU A 70 -10.03 -0.81 -5.69
C LEU A 70 -10.87 -2.02 -6.14
N LYS A 71 -10.99 -2.22 -7.45
CA LYS A 71 -11.77 -3.34 -8.04
C LYS A 71 -10.90 -4.49 -8.50
N GLN A 72 -9.73 -4.17 -9.05
CA GLN A 72 -8.76 -5.14 -9.53
C GLN A 72 -7.38 -4.51 -9.54
N PHE A 73 -6.35 -5.33 -9.55
CA PHE A 73 -4.99 -4.90 -9.83
C PHE A 73 -4.30 -5.97 -10.68
N GLN A 74 -3.31 -5.56 -11.44
CA GLN A 74 -2.52 -6.43 -12.30
C GLN A 74 -1.05 -5.97 -12.24
N MET A 75 -0.13 -6.88 -12.52
CA MET A 75 1.25 -6.47 -12.78
C MET A 75 1.37 -6.03 -14.23
N ASP A 76 2.02 -4.89 -14.46
CA ASP A 76 2.50 -4.56 -15.79
C ASP A 76 3.70 -5.46 -16.12
N ASP A 77 3.50 -6.37 -17.06
CA ASP A 77 4.52 -7.33 -17.53
C ASP A 77 5.78 -6.67 -18.11
N LYS A 78 5.70 -5.40 -18.52
CA LYS A 78 6.85 -4.68 -19.09
C LYS A 78 7.63 -3.92 -18.04
N ALA A 79 6.94 -3.30 -17.09
CA ALA A 79 7.55 -2.41 -16.11
C ALA A 79 7.78 -3.07 -14.75
N PHE A 80 7.21 -4.25 -14.50
CA PHE A 80 7.18 -4.90 -13.18
C PHE A 80 6.67 -3.95 -12.08
N ILE A 81 5.73 -3.06 -12.44
CA ILE A 81 5.07 -2.14 -11.53
C ILE A 81 3.57 -2.49 -11.52
N PRO A 82 2.93 -2.63 -10.34
CA PRO A 82 1.50 -2.89 -10.29
C PRO A 82 0.68 -1.69 -10.80
N GLU A 83 -0.37 -2.00 -11.53
CA GLU A 83 -1.43 -1.08 -11.91
C GLU A 83 -2.74 -1.46 -11.23
N PHE A 84 -3.48 -0.44 -10.80
CA PHE A 84 -4.67 -0.57 -9.97
C PHE A 84 -5.88 0.02 -10.70
N CYS A 85 -6.95 -0.74 -10.86
CA CYS A 85 -8.22 -0.22 -11.35
C CYS A 85 -9.07 0.24 -10.17
N VAL A 86 -9.27 1.55 -10.07
CA VAL A 86 -9.99 2.18 -8.97
C VAL A 86 -11.27 2.83 -9.50
N GLU A 87 -12.40 2.42 -8.94
CA GLU A 87 -13.71 2.97 -9.27
C GLU A 87 -14.10 4.09 -8.29
N THR A 88 -14.39 5.27 -8.81
CA THR A 88 -14.87 6.40 -7.99
C THR A 88 -16.36 6.28 -7.72
N ARG A 89 -16.86 7.01 -6.72
CA ARG A 89 -18.30 7.06 -6.38
C ARG A 89 -19.23 7.50 -7.53
N LYS A 90 -18.69 8.07 -8.61
CA LYS A 90 -19.44 8.44 -9.81
C LYS A 90 -19.51 7.30 -10.85
N GLY A 91 -19.01 6.10 -10.51
CA GLY A 91 -18.89 4.95 -11.41
C GLY A 91 -17.74 5.06 -12.42
N LEU A 92 -16.91 6.11 -12.35
CA LEU A 92 -15.76 6.27 -13.25
C LEU A 92 -14.59 5.40 -12.77
N GLN A 93 -14.07 4.58 -13.66
CA GLN A 93 -12.90 3.73 -13.43
C GLN A 93 -11.62 4.43 -13.89
N HIS A 94 -10.56 4.28 -13.10
CA HIS A 94 -9.24 4.82 -13.38
C HIS A 94 -8.19 3.72 -13.24
N THR A 95 -7.31 3.59 -14.24
CA THR A 95 -6.05 2.86 -14.08
C THR A 95 -5.06 3.78 -13.38
N VAL A 96 -4.56 3.33 -12.22
CA VAL A 96 -3.69 4.08 -11.32
C VAL A 96 -2.40 3.31 -11.16
N PRO A 97 -1.23 3.90 -11.49
CA PRO A 97 0.05 3.24 -11.25
C PRO A 97 0.36 3.21 -9.75
N PHE A 98 1.13 2.21 -9.32
CA PHE A 98 1.53 2.02 -7.91
C PHE A 98 2.02 3.28 -7.20
N PHE A 99 2.86 4.09 -7.86
CA PHE A 99 3.45 5.28 -7.23
C PHE A 99 2.44 6.40 -6.93
N ASP A 100 1.26 6.36 -7.54
CA ASP A 100 0.20 7.33 -7.32
C ASP A 100 -0.85 6.85 -6.31
N LEU A 101 -0.81 5.60 -5.87
CA LEU A 101 -1.74 5.00 -4.91
C LEU A 101 -1.23 5.16 -3.47
N PHE A 102 -2.11 5.54 -2.54
CA PHE A 102 -1.79 5.65 -1.12
C PHE A 102 -3.03 5.45 -0.25
N LEU A 103 -2.85 5.14 1.04
CA LEU A 103 -3.97 5.11 1.99
C LEU A 103 -3.85 6.23 3.01
N THR A 104 -4.98 6.90 3.26
CA THR A 104 -5.13 7.81 4.40
C THR A 104 -5.06 7.06 5.72
N THR A 105 -4.91 7.76 6.85
CA THR A 105 -4.85 7.16 8.19
C THR A 105 -6.03 6.23 8.43
N LYS A 106 -7.23 6.74 8.16
CA LYS A 106 -8.48 6.00 8.36
C LYS A 106 -8.56 4.74 7.50
N GLN A 107 -8.08 4.81 6.25
CA GLN A 107 -8.05 3.64 5.36
C GLN A 107 -7.01 2.62 5.83
N ALA A 108 -5.82 3.08 6.24
CA ALA A 108 -4.75 2.23 6.72
C ALA A 108 -5.13 1.48 8.01
N ASP A 109 -5.76 2.18 8.96
CA ASP A 109 -6.16 1.62 10.26
C ASP A 109 -7.25 0.54 10.13
N LEU A 110 -8.02 0.53 9.04
CA LEU A 110 -8.97 -0.54 8.74
C LEU A 110 -8.29 -1.78 8.15
N VAL A 111 -7.22 -1.61 7.36
CA VAL A 111 -6.59 -2.71 6.63
C VAL A 111 -5.50 -3.41 7.44
N LEU A 112 -4.61 -2.65 8.09
CA LEU A 112 -3.42 -3.21 8.75
C LEU A 112 -3.74 -4.22 9.87
N PRO A 113 -4.72 -3.99 10.78
CA PRO A 113 -5.01 -4.95 11.85
C PRO A 113 -5.49 -6.30 11.30
N GLU A 114 -6.28 -6.30 10.23
CA GLU A 114 -6.77 -7.52 9.59
C GLU A 114 -5.62 -8.34 9.01
N VAL A 115 -4.66 -7.68 8.36
CA VAL A 115 -3.47 -8.35 7.80
C VAL A 115 -2.60 -8.97 8.88
N VAL A 116 -2.44 -8.30 10.03
CA VAL A 116 -1.73 -8.84 11.19
C VAL A 116 -2.48 -10.04 11.78
N SER A 117 -3.81 -10.00 11.82
CA SER A 117 -4.62 -11.12 12.32
C SER A 117 -4.52 -12.37 11.41
N GLN A 118 -4.49 -12.20 10.09
CA GLN A 118 -4.36 -13.30 9.13
C GLN A 118 -2.96 -13.95 9.17
N THR A 119 -1.91 -13.14 9.35
CA THR A 119 -0.54 -13.67 9.50
C THR A 119 -0.31 -14.37 10.83
N SER A 120 -1.13 -14.12 11.85
CA SER A 120 -1.06 -14.83 13.14
C SER A 120 -1.65 -16.24 13.07
N ILE A 121 -2.60 -16.47 12.16
CA ILE A 121 -3.27 -17.77 11.96
C ILE A 121 -2.38 -18.73 11.14
N ILE A 122 -1.52 -18.18 10.28
CA ILE A 122 -0.53 -18.94 9.50
C ILE A 122 0.79 -18.96 10.29
N SER A 123 0.73 -19.51 11.50
CA SER A 123 1.91 -19.84 12.33
C SER A 123 1.89 -21.36 12.56
N TRP A 124 2.42 -22.12 11.61
CA TRP A 124 2.75 -23.55 11.78
C TRP A 124 4.06 -23.83 11.05
#